data_AF-A0A949P909-F1
#
_entry.id   AF-A0A949P909-F1
#
_cell.length_a   1.000
_cell.length_b   1.000
_cell.length_c   1.000
_cell.angle_alpha   90.00
_cell.angle_beta   90.00
_cell.angle_gamma   90.00
#
_symmetry.space_group_name_H-M   'P 1'
#
loop_
_entity.id
_entity.type
_entity.pdbx_description
1 polymer ?
#
loop_
_entity_poly.entity_id
_entity_poly.type
_entity_poly.pdbx_seq_one_letter_code
_entity_poly.pdbx_strand_id
1 'polypeptide(L)'
;MDEPTIASNNNGSTGLSRVRIGVLFIAYTISGTAAGAIFDSLEWSLLIAPLAPTIAALVLATRAFPLRLLSAGASIVASVAIAVWLTNGSASDVVDAFTAGPQRLLSTDWPSPARPDLIGTVAATLAIATALSAELATRRRWHLLPLLPLFVTYV
;
A
#
# COMPACT_ATOMS: atom_id res chain seq x y z
N MET A 1 -11.85 -50.27 4.78
CA MET A 1 -10.92 -49.55 5.67
C MET A 1 -10.76 -48.20 4.99
N ASP A 2 -11.70 -47.32 5.27
CA ASP A 2 -11.93 -46.12 4.47
C ASP A 2 -10.97 -45.03 4.95
N GLU A 3 -10.09 -44.61 4.05
CA GLU A 3 -9.14 -43.55 4.27
C GLU A 3 -9.94 -42.23 4.45
N PRO A 4 -9.87 -41.56 5.61
CA PRO A 4 -10.57 -40.30 5.79
C PRO A 4 -9.93 -39.26 4.88
N THR A 5 -10.66 -38.90 3.83
CA THR A 5 -10.31 -37.85 2.89
C THR A 5 -10.27 -36.55 3.67
N ILE A 6 -9.06 -36.09 4.02
CA ILE A 6 -8.84 -34.77 4.61
C ILE A 6 -9.21 -33.75 3.54
N ALA A 7 -10.49 -33.34 3.54
CA ALA A 7 -10.97 -32.20 2.78
C ALA A 7 -10.18 -30.98 3.24
N SER A 8 -9.12 -30.68 2.49
CA SER A 8 -8.15 -29.63 2.76
C SER A 8 -8.85 -28.30 2.99
N ASN A 9 -8.52 -27.71 4.13
CA ASN A 9 -9.08 -26.53 4.79
C ASN A 9 -8.86 -25.21 4.01
N ASN A 10 -9.29 -25.15 2.75
CA ASN A 10 -9.07 -24.01 1.85
C ASN A 10 -9.71 -22.72 2.39
N ASN A 11 -10.85 -22.87 3.07
CA ASN A 11 -11.58 -21.75 3.68
C ASN A 11 -10.77 -21.08 4.81
N GLY A 12 -10.09 -21.88 5.65
CA GLY A 12 -9.26 -21.36 6.75
C GLY A 12 -8.05 -20.57 6.26
N SER A 13 -7.40 -21.00 5.17
CA SER A 13 -6.23 -20.30 4.61
C SER A 13 -6.57 -18.96 3.96
N THR A 14 -7.75 -18.87 3.34
CA THR A 14 -8.24 -17.65 2.69
C THR A 14 -8.67 -16.62 3.75
N GLY A 15 -9.38 -17.06 4.80
CA GLY A 15 -9.77 -16.21 5.92
C GLY A 15 -8.57 -15.59 6.62
N LEU A 16 -7.53 -16.40 6.91
CA LEU A 16 -6.30 -15.91 7.52
C LEU A 16 -5.57 -14.88 6.65
N SER A 17 -5.56 -15.07 5.33
CA SER A 17 -4.93 -14.12 4.40
C SER A 17 -5.65 -12.77 4.41
N ARG A 18 -6.99 -12.77 4.46
CA ARG A 18 -7.80 -11.53 4.56
C ARG A 18 -7.55 -10.79 5.87
N VAL A 19 -7.48 -11.50 6.99
CA VAL A 19 -7.17 -10.91 8.30
C VAL A 19 -5.78 -10.25 8.27
N ARG A 20 -4.77 -10.92 7.70
CA ARG A 20 -3.42 -10.34 7.56
C ARG A 20 -3.42 -9.08 6.71
N ILE A 21 -4.12 -9.07 5.58
CA ILE A 21 -4.26 -7.88 4.74
C ILE A 21 -4.93 -6.73 5.52
N GLY A 22 -5.97 -7.04 6.31
CA GLY A 22 -6.63 -6.05 7.17
C GLY A 22 -5.70 -5.48 8.26
N VAL A 23 -4.89 -6.31 8.91
CA VAL A 23 -3.90 -5.85 9.90
C VAL A 23 -2.84 -4.95 9.24
N LEU A 24 -2.35 -5.34 8.06
CA LEU A 24 -1.38 -4.54 7.31
C LEU A 24 -1.96 -3.19 6.91
N PHE A 25 -3.22 -3.14 6.48
CA PHE A 25 -3.92 -1.89 6.18
C PHE A 25 -3.92 -0.93 7.38
N ILE A 26 -4.27 -1.42 8.58
CA ILE A 26 -4.24 -0.60 9.80
C ILE A 26 -2.83 -0.06 10.03
N ALA A 27 -1.81 -0.91 9.92
CA ALA A 27 -0.43 -0.55 10.21
C ALA A 27 0.14 0.46 9.19
N TYR A 28 -0.21 0.35 7.90
CA TYR A 28 0.12 1.36 6.89
C TYR A 28 -0.65 2.67 7.04
N THR A 29 -1.89 2.60 7.54
CA THR A 29 -2.66 3.80 7.85
C THR A 29 -2.00 4.60 8.98
N ILE A 30 -1.54 3.90 10.03
CA ILE A 30 -0.75 4.50 11.11
C ILE A 30 0.56 5.08 10.57
N SER A 31 1.26 4.35 9.70
CA SER A 31 2.50 4.85 9.08
C SER A 31 2.24 6.10 8.24
N GLY A 32 1.13 6.16 7.51
CA GLY A 32 0.69 7.35 6.78
C GLY A 32 0.38 8.54 7.69
N THR A 33 -0.21 8.32 8.87
CA THR A 33 -0.40 9.41 9.84
C THR A 33 0.93 9.94 10.38
N ALA A 34 1.89 9.06 10.65
CA ALA A 34 3.22 9.45 11.11
C ALA A 34 3.98 10.24 10.03
N ALA A 35 3.80 9.87 8.76
CA ALA A 35 4.39 10.56 7.63
C ALA A 35 3.87 12.01 7.46
N GLY A 36 2.73 12.38 8.05
CA GLY A 36 2.28 13.78 8.11
C GLY A 36 3.29 14.72 8.79
N ALA A 37 4.12 14.19 9.68
CA ALA A 37 5.21 14.96 10.30
C ALA A 37 6.25 15.49 9.28
N ILE A 38 6.31 14.91 8.07
CA ILE A 38 7.13 15.44 6.96
C ILE A 38 6.71 16.86 6.57
N PHE A 39 5.42 17.15 6.67
CA PHE A 39 4.80 18.36 6.16
C PHE A 39 4.36 19.34 7.26
N ASP A 40 4.62 19.00 8.53
CA ASP A 40 4.10 19.71 9.71
C ASP A 40 2.56 19.87 9.70
N SER A 41 1.86 18.96 9.00
CA SER A 41 0.42 18.97 8.81
C SER A 41 -0.17 17.55 8.79
N LEU A 42 -1.40 17.42 9.25
CA LEU A 42 -2.19 16.19 9.11
C LEU A 42 -2.76 16.12 7.68
N GLU A 43 -1.98 15.52 6.78
CA GLU A 43 -2.40 15.30 5.40
C GLU A 43 -3.32 14.08 5.28
N TRP A 44 -4.64 14.32 5.26
CA TRP A 44 -5.67 13.28 5.12
C TRP A 44 -5.54 12.45 3.83
N SER A 45 -4.89 13.01 2.82
CA SER A 45 -4.55 12.32 1.57
C SER A 45 -3.69 11.07 1.79
N LEU A 46 -2.81 11.08 2.79
CA LEU A 46 -1.92 9.95 3.12
C LEU A 46 -2.65 8.79 3.79
N LEU A 47 -3.77 9.06 4.48
CA LEU A 47 -4.62 8.02 5.08
C LEU A 47 -5.30 7.15 4.02
N ILE A 48 -5.55 7.71 2.85
CA ILE A 48 -6.26 7.04 1.75
C ILE A 48 -5.27 6.21 0.92
N ALA A 49 -3.97 6.53 0.97
CA ALA A 49 -2.92 5.86 0.20
C ALA A 49 -2.94 4.32 0.28
N PRO A 50 -3.09 3.68 1.46
CA PRO A 50 -3.16 2.21 1.55
C PRO A 50 -4.53 1.62 1.17
N LEU A 51 -5.58 2.43 1.04
CA LEU A 51 -6.96 1.96 0.93
C LEU A 51 -7.22 1.26 -0.41
N ALA A 52 -6.88 1.90 -1.53
CA ALA A 52 -7.10 1.32 -2.86
C ALA A 52 -6.33 -0.01 -3.07
N PRO A 53 -5.01 -0.10 -2.75
CA PRO A 53 -4.28 -1.37 -2.81
C PRO A 53 -4.87 -2.47 -1.92
N THR A 54 -5.35 -2.11 -0.73
CA THR A 54 -5.97 -3.07 0.20
C THR A 54 -7.26 -3.63 -0.38
N ILE A 55 -8.15 -2.78 -0.92
CA ILE A 55 -9.41 -3.22 -1.55
C ILE A 55 -9.11 -4.14 -2.73
N ALA A 56 -8.18 -3.75 -3.61
CA ALA A 56 -7.79 -4.57 -4.75
C ALA A 56 -7.30 -5.96 -4.30
N ALA A 57 -6.43 -6.01 -3.29
CA ALA A 57 -5.91 -7.25 -2.74
C ALA A 57 -7.00 -8.12 -2.11
N LEU A 58 -7.96 -7.54 -1.38
CA LEU A 58 -9.08 -8.27 -0.77
C LEU A 58 -10.03 -8.86 -1.81
N VAL A 59 -10.37 -8.08 -2.84
CA VAL A 59 -11.30 -8.47 -3.92
C VAL A 59 -10.69 -9.55 -4.80
N LEU A 60 -9.40 -9.43 -5.14
CA LEU A 60 -8.72 -10.35 -6.05
C LEU A 60 -7.89 -11.44 -5.35
N ALA A 61 -8.00 -11.61 -4.03
CA ALA A 61 -7.21 -12.58 -3.26
C ALA A 61 -7.29 -14.02 -3.81
N THR A 62 -8.41 -14.41 -4.41
CA THR A 62 -8.67 -15.76 -4.97
C THR A 62 -8.43 -15.85 -6.48
N ARG A 63 -8.02 -14.75 -7.13
CA ARG A 63 -7.80 -14.70 -8.59
C ARG A 63 -6.37 -15.10 -8.96
N ALA A 64 -6.16 -15.36 -10.25
CA ALA A 64 -4.86 -15.71 -10.79
C ALA A 64 -3.82 -14.60 -10.54
N PHE A 65 -2.58 -15.01 -10.32
CA PHE A 65 -1.43 -14.11 -10.07
C PHE A 65 -1.33 -12.90 -11.03
N PRO A 66 -1.44 -13.05 -12.37
CA PRO A 66 -1.30 -11.90 -13.27
C PRO A 66 -2.39 -10.85 -13.07
N LEU A 67 -3.64 -11.26 -12.81
CA LEU A 67 -4.74 -10.33 -12.54
C LEU A 67 -4.51 -9.56 -11.24
N ARG A 68 -3.96 -10.23 -10.23
CA ARG A 68 -3.61 -9.60 -8.97
C ARG A 68 -2.51 -8.57 -9.14
N LEU A 69 -1.44 -8.90 -9.88
CA LEU A 69 -0.35 -7.98 -10.17
C LEU A 69 -0.82 -6.74 -10.95
N LEU A 70 -1.66 -6.93 -11.96
CA LEU A 70 -2.26 -5.81 -12.71
C LEU A 70 -3.15 -4.93 -11.81
N SER A 71 -3.96 -5.55 -10.95
CA SER A 71 -4.81 -4.80 -10.01
C SER A 71 -4.01 -4.06 -8.94
N ALA A 72 -2.89 -4.62 -8.50
CA ALA A 72 -1.95 -3.97 -7.58
C ALA A 72 -1.34 -2.73 -8.24
N GLY A 73 -0.83 -2.87 -9.48
CA GLY A 73 -0.31 -1.73 -10.23
C GLY A 73 -1.36 -0.63 -10.45
N ALA A 74 -2.55 -1.01 -10.91
CA ALA A 74 -3.65 -0.08 -11.15
C ALA A 74 -4.10 0.65 -9.87
N SER A 75 -4.20 -0.08 -8.74
CA SER A 75 -4.59 0.50 -7.46
C SER A 75 -3.54 1.41 -6.86
N ILE A 76 -2.24 1.15 -7.06
CA ILE A 76 -1.16 2.07 -6.68
C ILE A 76 -1.32 3.39 -7.43
N VAL A 77 -1.43 3.35 -8.75
CA VAL A 77 -1.59 4.56 -9.58
C VAL A 77 -2.86 5.31 -9.21
N ALA A 78 -3.99 4.61 -9.03
CA ALA A 78 -5.24 5.22 -8.60
C ALA A 78 -5.11 5.90 -7.23
N SER A 79 -4.42 5.27 -6.28
CA SER A 79 -4.21 5.83 -4.95
C SER A 79 -3.40 7.12 -4.98
N VAL A 80 -2.31 7.13 -5.75
CA VAL A 80 -1.46 8.32 -5.93
C VAL A 80 -2.23 9.43 -6.64
N ALA A 81 -2.97 9.10 -7.70
CA ALA A 81 -3.79 10.08 -8.42
C ALA A 81 -4.84 10.72 -7.50
N ILE A 82 -5.49 9.94 -6.64
CA ILE A 82 -6.45 10.45 -5.65
C ILE A 82 -5.74 11.37 -4.65
N ALA A 83 -4.59 10.97 -4.10
CA ALA A 83 -3.84 11.78 -3.14
C ALA A 83 -3.42 13.14 -3.75
N VAL A 84 -2.88 13.13 -4.96
CA VAL A 84 -2.50 14.35 -5.70
C VAL A 84 -3.72 15.23 -5.98
N TRP A 85 -4.83 14.64 -6.43
CA TRP A 85 -6.05 15.40 -6.72
C TRP A 85 -6.65 16.08 -5.49
N LEU A 86 -6.64 15.40 -4.33
CA LEU A 86 -7.10 15.99 -3.06
C LEU A 86 -6.26 17.19 -2.61
N THR A 87 -5.01 17.28 -3.09
CA THR A 87 -4.11 18.41 -2.82
C THR A 87 -4.16 19.49 -3.91
N ASN A 88 -5.15 19.42 -4.82
CA ASN A 88 -5.28 20.29 -6.00
C ASN A 88 -4.09 20.21 -6.98
N GLY A 89 -3.43 19.05 -7.05
CA GLY A 89 -2.37 18.78 -8.00
C GLY A 89 -2.88 18.42 -9.40
N SER A 90 -1.94 18.32 -10.31
CA SER A 90 -2.12 18.04 -11.74
C SER A 90 -1.68 16.62 -12.11
N ALA A 91 -1.98 16.18 -13.33
CA ALA A 91 -1.53 14.88 -13.83
C ALA A 91 0.01 14.77 -13.92
N SER A 92 0.72 15.88 -14.16
CA SER A 92 2.18 15.89 -14.12
C SER A 92 2.73 15.62 -12.72
N ASP A 93 2.04 16.05 -11.67
CA ASP A 93 2.47 15.79 -10.29
C ASP A 93 2.40 14.30 -9.94
N VAL A 94 1.46 13.56 -10.55
CA VAL A 94 1.40 12.10 -10.44
C VAL A 94 2.63 11.46 -11.06
N VAL A 95 3.07 11.93 -12.23
CA VAL A 95 4.27 11.40 -12.89
C VAL A 95 5.53 11.76 -12.10
N ASP A 96 5.62 13.01 -11.65
CA ASP A 96 6.72 13.49 -10.82
C ASP A 96 6.82 12.71 -9.52
N ALA A 97 5.68 12.34 -8.91
CA ALA A 97 5.63 11.55 -7.68
C ALA A 97 6.42 10.23 -7.78
N PHE A 98 6.41 9.57 -8.95
CA PHE A 98 7.13 8.31 -9.18
C PHE A 98 8.56 8.49 -9.69
N THR A 99 8.92 9.69 -10.17
CA THR A 99 10.17 9.93 -10.90
C THR A 99 11.09 10.88 -10.13
N ALA A 100 10.83 12.18 -10.21
CA ALA A 100 11.63 13.23 -9.57
C ALA A 100 11.33 13.38 -8.07
N GLY A 101 10.17 12.91 -7.61
CA GLY A 101 9.66 13.09 -6.27
C GLY A 101 10.56 12.58 -5.15
N PRO A 102 11.11 11.34 -5.21
CA PRO A 102 12.03 10.85 -4.19
C PRO A 102 13.29 11.72 -4.06
N GLN A 103 13.84 12.19 -5.19
CA GLN A 103 14.99 13.09 -5.18
C GLN A 103 14.61 14.45 -4.58
N ARG A 104 13.43 15.00 -4.94
CA ARG A 104 12.94 16.27 -4.40
C ARG A 104 12.69 16.19 -2.89
N LEU A 105 12.11 15.09 -2.39
CA LEU A 105 11.93 14.86 -0.95
C LEU A 105 13.26 14.92 -0.19
N LEU A 106 14.30 14.26 -0.73
CA LEU A 106 15.62 14.21 -0.10
C LEU A 106 16.42 15.52 -0.20
N SER A 107 16.07 16.39 -1.15
CA SER A 107 16.76 17.67 -1.36
C SER A 107 16.02 18.87 -0.77
N THR A 108 14.85 18.67 -0.15
CA THR A 108 14.03 19.76 0.38
C THR A 108 14.33 19.97 1.86
N ASP A 109 14.37 21.23 2.28
CA ASP A 109 14.53 21.57 3.69
C ASP A 109 13.36 21.04 4.51
N TRP A 110 13.65 20.65 5.75
CA TRP A 110 12.66 20.09 6.67
C TRP A 110 12.12 21.17 7.62
N PRO A 111 10.79 21.27 7.85
CA PRO A 111 9.71 20.47 7.26
C PRO A 111 9.45 20.83 5.79
N SER A 112 9.11 19.82 4.99
CA SER A 112 8.86 20.00 3.57
C SER A 112 7.53 20.73 3.33
N PRO A 113 7.44 21.63 2.35
CA PRO A 113 6.16 22.21 1.95
C PRO A 113 5.23 21.12 1.41
N ALA A 114 3.94 21.21 1.74
CA ALA A 114 2.86 20.31 1.30
C ALA A 114 2.56 20.45 -0.20
N ARG A 115 3.55 20.16 -1.05
CA ARG A 115 3.42 20.18 -2.51
C ARG A 115 2.80 18.87 -3.01
N PRO A 116 1.91 18.92 -4.02
CA PRO A 116 1.22 17.73 -4.51
C PRO A 116 2.14 16.62 -4.99
N ASP A 117 3.28 16.96 -5.61
CA ASP A 117 4.29 16.00 -6.08
C ASP A 117 4.92 15.22 -4.92
N LEU A 118 5.32 15.92 -3.85
CA LEU A 118 5.92 15.31 -2.66
C LEU A 118 4.92 14.44 -1.89
N ILE A 119 3.68 14.91 -1.71
CA ILE A 119 2.60 14.13 -1.09
C ILE A 119 2.32 12.88 -1.94
N GLY A 120 2.29 13.05 -3.26
CA GLY A 120 2.17 11.95 -4.22
C GLY A 120 3.28 10.92 -4.06
N THR A 121 4.53 11.33 -3.84
CA THR A 121 5.67 10.40 -3.62
C THR A 121 5.54 9.59 -2.34
N VAL A 122 5.16 10.25 -1.24
CA VAL A 122 4.93 9.55 0.03
C VAL A 122 3.75 8.57 -0.12
N ALA A 123 2.66 9.00 -0.75
CA ALA A 123 1.52 8.14 -1.06
C ALA A 123 1.91 6.96 -1.96
N ALA A 124 2.76 7.17 -2.97
CA ALA A 124 3.28 6.13 -3.85
C ALA A 124 4.06 5.08 -3.07
N THR A 125 4.94 5.53 -2.18
CA THR A 125 5.76 4.66 -1.34
C THR A 125 4.88 3.79 -0.43
N LEU A 126 3.91 4.39 0.25
CA LEU A 126 2.94 3.68 1.09
C LEU A 126 2.08 2.70 0.29
N ALA A 127 1.59 3.11 -0.88
CA ALA A 127 0.75 2.27 -1.74
C ALA A 127 1.52 1.07 -2.29
N ILE A 128 2.76 1.25 -2.73
CA ILE A 128 3.65 0.18 -3.19
C ILE A 128 3.93 -0.80 -2.03
N ALA A 129 4.32 -0.28 -0.86
CA ALA A 129 4.60 -1.11 0.30
C ALA A 129 3.36 -1.92 0.74
N THR A 130 2.18 -1.29 0.72
CA THR A 130 0.90 -1.94 1.01
C THR A 130 0.61 -3.05 0.01
N ALA A 131 0.71 -2.78 -1.29
CA ALA A 131 0.45 -3.74 -2.35
C ALA A 131 1.39 -4.96 -2.26
N LEU A 132 2.69 -4.71 -2.06
CA LEU A 132 3.68 -5.76 -1.87
C LEU A 132 3.37 -6.61 -0.64
N SER A 133 3.08 -5.97 0.50
CA SER A 133 2.76 -6.66 1.74
C SER A 133 1.51 -7.51 1.61
N ALA A 134 0.48 -7.00 0.94
CA ALA A 134 -0.76 -7.73 0.68
C ALA A 134 -0.52 -8.94 -0.24
N GLU A 135 0.29 -8.78 -1.29
CA GLU A 135 0.70 -9.90 -2.15
C GLU A 135 1.46 -10.98 -1.37
N LEU A 136 2.43 -10.57 -0.54
CA LEU A 136 3.18 -11.47 0.32
C LEU A 136 2.29 -12.16 1.35
N ALA A 137 1.28 -11.48 1.89
CA ALA A 137 0.36 -12.02 2.91
C ALA A 137 -0.44 -13.23 2.42
N THR A 138 -0.66 -13.34 1.10
CA THR A 138 -1.32 -14.49 0.49
C THR A 138 -0.41 -15.72 0.34
N ARG A 139 0.91 -15.58 0.53
CA ARG A 139 1.86 -16.70 0.42
C ARG A 139 1.93 -17.48 1.73
N ARG A 140 1.43 -18.72 1.72
CA ARG A 140 1.36 -19.59 2.90
C ARG A 140 2.71 -19.92 3.55
N ARG A 141 3.82 -19.91 2.79
CA ARG A 141 5.15 -20.33 3.29
C ARG A 141 5.88 -19.27 4.12
N TRP A 142 5.47 -18.00 4.06
CA TRP A 142 6.23 -16.89 4.62
C TRP A 142 5.34 -15.97 5.45
N HIS A 143 5.21 -16.24 6.74
CA HIS A 143 4.26 -15.53 7.61
C HIS A 143 4.73 -14.16 8.08
N LEU A 144 6.04 -13.95 8.21
CA LEU A 144 6.64 -12.68 8.65
C LEU A 144 7.07 -11.77 7.50
N LEU A 145 7.30 -12.34 6.32
CA LEU A 145 7.71 -11.61 5.11
C LEU A 145 6.80 -10.42 4.76
N PRO A 146 5.46 -10.46 4.96
CA PRO A 146 4.60 -9.31 4.71
C PRO A 146 4.90 -8.08 5.57
N LEU A 147 5.66 -8.23 6.67
CA LEU A 147 6.04 -7.12 7.55
C LEU A 147 7.28 -6.38 7.06
N LEU A 148 8.06 -6.96 6.14
CA LEU A 148 9.29 -6.34 5.66
C LEU A 148 9.07 -4.96 5.04
N PRO A 149 8.12 -4.77 4.10
CA PRO A 149 7.93 -3.46 3.51
C PRO A 149 7.43 -2.44 4.54
N LEU A 150 6.69 -2.90 5.56
CA LEU A 150 6.20 -2.02 6.63
C LEU A 150 7.35 -1.52 7.50
N PHE A 151 8.28 -2.41 7.85
CA PHE A 151 9.48 -2.04 8.59
C PHE A 151 10.30 -1.00 7.82
N VAL A 152 10.49 -1.19 6.52
CA VAL A 152 11.22 -0.24 5.66
C VAL A 152 10.54 1.13 5.58
N THR A 153 9.21 1.19 5.58
CA THR A 153 8.49 2.47 5.51
C THR A 153 8.35 3.20 6.84
N TYR A 154 8.53 2.50 7.96
CA TYR A 154 8.35 3.07 9.30
C TYR A 154 9.66 3.59 9.92
N VAL A 155 10.79 3.01 9.53
CA VAL A 155 12.14 3.42 9.97
C VAL A 155 12.60 4.64 9.19
#